data_AF-A0A955VU08-F1
#
_entry.id   AF-A0A955VU08-F1
#
_cell.length_a   1.000
_cell.length_b   1.000
_cell.length_c   1.000
_cell.angle_alpha   90.00
_cell.angle_beta   90.00
_cell.angle_gamma   90.00
#
_symmetry.space_group_name_H-M   'P 1'
#
loop_
_entity.id
_entity.type
_entity.pdbx_description
1 polymer ?
#
loop_
_entity_poly.entity_id
_entity_poly.type
_entity_poly.pdbx_seq_one_letter_code
_entity_poly.pdbx_strand_id
1 'polypeptide(L)'
;MSHAATLGTTARDLLALAKPRVTLLVVITTAGGLWLAPGSLSWAALFATLAGTVLVVAAANTLNCWWERESDKHMARTRTRPLPAGRMQPGAAL
;
A
#
# COMPACT_ATOMS: atom_id res chain seq x y z
N MET A 1 17.91 6.12 20.19
CA MET A 1 17.23 5.13 21.06
C MET A 1 16.59 4.07 20.16
N SER A 2 17.31 2.97 19.98
CA SER A 2 16.99 1.86 19.07
C SER A 2 15.74 1.13 19.56
N HIS A 3 14.62 1.26 18.85
CA HIS A 3 13.45 0.40 19.08
C HIS A 3 13.59 -0.80 18.15
N ALA A 4 13.92 -1.95 18.72
CA ALA A 4 13.78 -3.24 18.05
C ALA A 4 12.29 -3.43 17.74
N ALA A 5 11.85 -3.01 16.56
CA ALA A 5 10.49 -3.23 16.10
C ALA A 5 10.28 -4.73 15.96
N THR A 6 9.36 -5.29 16.75
CA THR A 6 8.92 -6.68 16.61
C THR A 6 8.40 -6.90 15.18
N LEU A 7 8.70 -8.04 14.56
CA LEU A 7 8.27 -8.34 13.18
C LEU A 7 6.78 -8.05 12.92
N GLY A 8 5.91 -8.33 13.91
CA GLY A 8 4.48 -8.05 13.84
C GLY A 8 4.10 -6.57 13.80
N THR A 9 4.86 -5.69 14.48
CA THR A 9 4.64 -4.24 14.42
C THR A 9 5.07 -3.66 13.07
N THR A 10 6.19 -4.14 12.52
CA THR A 10 6.68 -3.72 11.20
C THR A 10 5.71 -4.11 10.10
N ALA A 11 5.20 -5.35 10.10
CA ALA A 11 4.23 -5.81 9.10
C ALA A 11 2.91 -5.02 9.16
N ARG A 12 2.41 -4.72 10.37
CA ARG A 12 1.20 -3.91 10.56
C ARG A 12 1.37 -2.48 10.02
N ASP A 13 2.53 -1.87 10.27
CA ASP A 13 2.80 -0.52 9.78
C ASP A 13 3.00 -0.49 8.26
N LEU A 14 3.61 -1.53 7.66
CA LEU A 14 3.68 -1.67 6.19
C LEU A 14 2.29 -1.83 5.57
N LEU A 15 1.43 -2.67 6.16
CA LEU A 15 0.03 -2.80 5.73
C LEU A 15 -0.74 -1.49 5.84
N ALA A 16 -0.46 -0.68 6.86
CA ALA A 16 -1.07 0.64 6.99
C ALA A 16 -0.66 1.59 5.85
N LEU A 17 0.61 1.53 5.41
CA LEU A 17 1.12 2.31 4.27
C LEU A 17 0.50 1.87 2.94
N ALA A 18 0.26 0.57 2.76
CA ALA A 18 -0.37 0.02 1.56
C ALA A 18 -1.84 0.46 1.36
N LYS A 19 -2.48 1.08 2.37
CA LYS A 19 -3.88 1.54 2.35
C LYS A 19 -4.86 0.48 1.82
N PRO A 20 -5.12 -0.61 2.57
CA PRO A 20 -5.84 -1.80 2.08
C PRO A 20 -7.24 -1.50 1.53
N ARG A 21 -7.94 -0.49 2.08
CA ARG A 21 -9.25 -0.06 1.56
C ARG A 21 -9.17 0.51 0.15
N VAL A 22 -8.13 1.32 -0.14
CA VAL A 22 -7.91 1.90 -1.47
C VAL A 22 -7.48 0.80 -2.43
N THR A 23 -6.55 -0.06 -2.02
CA THR A 23 -6.09 -1.20 -2.83
C THR A 23 -7.24 -2.13 -3.21
N LEU A 24 -8.14 -2.45 -2.27
CA LEU A 24 -9.32 -3.27 -2.55
C LEU A 24 -10.24 -2.62 -3.58
N LEU A 25 -10.49 -1.30 -3.48
CA LEU A 25 -11.33 -0.59 -4.44
C LEU A 25 -10.75 -0.68 -5.86
N VAL A 26 -9.43 -0.52 -6.00
CA VAL A 26 -8.75 -0.65 -7.30
C VAL A 26 -8.87 -2.08 -7.83
N VAL A 27 -8.61 -3.08 -6.99
CA VAL A 27 -8.72 -4.50 -7.39
C VAL A 27 -10.12 -4.86 -7.86
N ILE A 28 -11.17 -4.41 -7.16
CA ILE A 28 -12.57 -4.63 -7.57
C ILE A 28 -12.82 -3.98 -8.94
N THR A 29 -12.33 -2.75 -9.13
CA THR A 29 -12.51 -2.02 -10.40
C THR A 29 -11.78 -2.72 -11.55
N THR A 30 -10.56 -3.20 -11.31
CA THR A 30 -9.80 -3.99 -12.27
C THR A 30 -10.51 -5.31 -12.60
N ALA A 31 -11.01 -6.02 -11.60
CA ALA A 31 -11.76 -7.26 -11.81
C ALA A 31 -13.04 -7.02 -12.63
N GLY A 32 -13.79 -5.96 -12.34
CA GLY A 32 -14.94 -5.56 -13.13
C GLY A 32 -14.59 -5.22 -14.59
N GLY A 33 -13.47 -4.52 -14.81
CA GLY A 33 -12.96 -4.22 -16.15
C GLY A 33 -12.58 -5.49 -16.92
N LEU A 34 -11.90 -6.44 -16.28
CA LEU A 34 -11.54 -7.72 -16.89
C LEU A 34 -12.77 -8.58 -17.19
N TRP A 35 -13.82 -8.49 -16.35
CA TRP A 35 -15.08 -9.20 -16.58
C TRP A 35 -15.86 -8.67 -17.79
N LEU A 36 -15.82 -7.35 -18.02
CA LEU A 36 -16.49 -6.71 -19.16
C LEU A 36 -15.68 -6.78 -20.46
N ALA A 37 -14.39 -7.09 -20.38
CA ALA A 37 -13.51 -7.12 -21.54
C ALA A 37 -13.94 -8.23 -22.52
N PRO A 38 -14.03 -7.93 -23.84
CA PRO A 38 -14.33 -8.95 -24.83
C PRO A 38 -13.18 -9.95 -24.96
N GLY A 39 -13.51 -11.22 -25.15
CA GLY A 39 -12.54 -12.31 -25.32
C GLY A 39 -12.50 -13.28 -24.15
N SER A 40 -11.51 -14.16 -24.15
CA SER A 40 -11.27 -15.09 -23.04
C SER A 40 -9.93 -14.80 -22.40
N LEU A 41 -9.91 -14.79 -21.06
CA LEU A 41 -8.70 -14.60 -20.27
C LEU A 41 -8.41 -15.91 -19.54
N SER A 42 -7.15 -16.37 -19.58
CA SER A 42 -6.76 -17.53 -18.80
C SER A 42 -6.79 -17.21 -17.31
N TRP A 43 -7.10 -18.21 -16.48
CA TRP A 43 -7.06 -18.07 -15.02
C TRP A 43 -5.69 -17.60 -14.50
N ALA A 44 -4.62 -18.04 -15.16
CA ALA A 44 -3.26 -17.61 -14.84
C ALA A 44 -3.06 -16.11 -15.11
N ALA A 45 -3.52 -15.61 -16.25
CA ALA A 45 -3.44 -14.19 -16.58
C ALA A 45 -4.31 -13.35 -15.64
N LEU A 46 -5.54 -13.79 -15.33
CA LEU A 46 -6.41 -13.13 -14.36
C LEU A 46 -5.71 -12.98 -12.99
N PHE A 47 -5.17 -14.08 -12.47
CA PHE A 47 -4.48 -14.07 -11.18
C PHE A 47 -3.24 -13.18 -11.21
N ALA A 48 -2.42 -13.28 -12.26
CA ALA A 48 -1.23 -12.45 -12.42
C ALA A 48 -1.58 -10.96 -12.51
N THR A 49 -2.65 -10.58 -13.23
CA THR A 49 -3.11 -9.20 -13.32
C THR A 49 -3.58 -8.69 -11.97
N LEU A 50 -4.44 -9.42 -11.26
CA LEU A 50 -4.95 -8.98 -9.96
C LEU A 50 -3.83 -8.89 -8.91
N ALA A 51 -2.93 -9.86 -8.86
CA ALA A 51 -1.77 -9.82 -7.98
C ALA A 51 -0.84 -8.64 -8.32
N GLY A 52 -0.57 -8.42 -9.60
CA GLY A 52 0.20 -7.27 -10.08
C GLY A 52 -0.44 -5.94 -9.70
N THR A 53 -1.77 -5.81 -9.83
CA THR A 53 -2.52 -4.63 -9.41
C THR A 53 -2.37 -4.37 -7.92
N VAL A 54 -2.51 -5.39 -7.07
CA VAL A 54 -2.30 -5.25 -5.63
C VAL A 54 -0.90 -4.72 -5.33
N LEU A 55 0.13 -5.30 -5.95
CA LEU A 55 1.53 -4.92 -5.73
C LEU A 55 1.81 -3.48 -6.18
N VAL A 56 1.36 -3.10 -7.37
CA VAL A 56 1.56 -1.75 -7.93
C VAL A 56 0.86 -0.70 -7.08
N VAL A 57 -0.40 -0.95 -6.67
CA VAL A 57 -1.15 0.01 -5.85
C VAL A 57 -0.56 0.12 -4.44
N ALA A 58 -0.15 -0.99 -3.84
CA ALA A 58 0.53 -0.99 -2.55
C ALA A 58 1.85 -0.19 -2.62
N ALA A 59 2.66 -0.42 -3.65
CA ALA A 59 3.91 0.31 -3.87
C ALA A 59 3.66 1.82 -4.07
N ALA A 60 2.69 2.19 -4.91
CA ALA A 60 2.34 3.59 -5.14
C ALA A 60 1.85 4.29 -3.87
N ASN A 61 1.00 3.62 -3.06
CA ASN A 61 0.52 4.16 -1.79
C ASN A 61 1.64 4.37 -0.77
N THR A 62 2.53 3.38 -0.65
CA THR A 62 3.69 3.44 0.24
C THR A 62 4.64 4.55 -0.19
N LEU A 63 4.94 4.64 -1.49
CA LEU A 63 5.80 5.70 -2.06
C LEU A 63 5.19 7.09 -1.83
N ASN A 64 3.88 7.25 -2.00
CA ASN A 64 3.20 8.51 -1.71
C ASN A 64 3.37 8.93 -0.24
N CYS A 65 3.21 7.98 0.69
CA CYS A 65 3.40 8.26 2.12
C CYS A 65 4.87 8.54 2.47
N TRP A 66 5.81 7.88 1.77
CA TRP A 66 7.24 8.12 1.92
C TRP A 66 7.64 9.52 1.45
N TRP A 67 7.08 9.96 0.33
CA TRP A 67 7.31 11.28 -0.24
C TRP A 67 6.72 12.40 0.65
N GLU A 68 5.50 12.21 1.14
CA GLU A 68 4.78 13.19 1.96
C GLU A 68 5.23 13.23 3.43
N ARG A 69 6.14 12.34 3.86
CA ARG A 69 6.44 12.10 5.29
C ARG A 69 6.76 13.36 6.10
N GLU A 70 7.36 14.39 5.50
CA GLU A 70 7.71 15.63 6.21
C GLU A 70 6.51 16.58 6.32
N SER A 71 5.72 16.68 5.25
CA SER A 71 4.49 17.49 5.23
C SER A 71 3.45 16.89 6.18
N ASP A 72 3.31 15.56 6.17
CA ASP A 72 2.36 14.83 7.00
C ASP A 72 2.56 15.07 8.51
N LYS A 73 3.77 15.42 8.97
CA LYS A 73 4.03 15.78 10.38
C LYS A 73 3.24 16.99 10.84
N HIS A 74 2.99 17.94 9.94
CA HIS A 74 2.32 19.20 10.23
C HIS A 74 0.79 19.12 10.05
N MET A 75 0.27 17.99 9.57
CA MET A 75 -1.16 17.80 9.27
C MET A 75 -1.86 17.03 10.40
N ALA A 76 -2.90 17.62 11.01
CA ALA A 76 -3.64 17.00 12.12
C ALA A 76 -4.17 15.59 11.81
N ARG A 77 -4.57 15.35 10.55
CA ARG A 77 -5.13 14.08 10.07
C ARG A 77 -4.08 12.99 9.84
N THR A 78 -2.85 13.34 9.49
CA THR A 78 -1.85 12.38 8.97
C THR A 78 -0.58 12.29 9.81
N ARG A 79 -0.38 13.20 10.76
CA ARG A 79 0.75 13.22 11.71
C ARG A 79 0.94 11.94 12.53
N THR A 80 -0.09 11.11 12.69
CA THR A 80 -0.05 9.86 13.46
C THR A 80 0.32 8.62 12.62
N ARG A 81 0.49 8.77 11.30
CA ARG A 81 0.90 7.69 10.40
C ARG A 81 2.32 7.18 10.77
N PRO A 82 2.68 5.94 10.41
CA PRO A 82 3.94 5.32 10.86
C PRO A 82 5.21 6.10 10.54
N LEU A 83 5.28 6.70 9.34
CA LEU A 83 6.42 7.47 8.86
C LEU A 83 6.56 8.85 9.54
N PRO A 84 5.56 9.75 9.52
CA PRO A 84 5.66 11.05 10.18
C PRO A 84 5.77 10.94 11.71
N ALA A 85 5.15 9.91 12.33
CA ALA A 85 5.24 9.66 13.77
C ALA A 85 6.56 9.01 14.21
N GLY A 86 7.49 8.70 13.28
CA GLY A 86 8.78 8.09 13.60
C GLY A 86 8.71 6.63 14.08
N ARG A 87 7.57 5.96 13.92
CA ARG A 87 7.39 4.54 14.29
C ARG A 87 8.10 3.58 13.33
N MET A 88 8.34 4.03 12.10
CA MET A 88 9.04 3.28 11.05
C MET A 88 10.16 4.14 10.46
N GLN A 89 11.33 3.55 10.25
CA GLN A 89 12.41 4.22 9.52
C GLN A 89 12.01 4.40 8.05
N PRO A 90 12.24 5.57 7.43
CA PRO A 90 11.89 5.79 6.02
C PRO A 90 12.52 4.78 5.06
N GLY A 91 13.69 4.23 5.38
CA GLY A 91 14.35 3.20 4.57
C GLY A 91 13.63 1.85 4.58
N ALA A 92 12.79 1.56 5.58
CA ALA A 92 12.01 0.32 5.65
C ALA A 92 10.72 0.37 4.79
N ALA A 93 10.36 1.55 4.28
CA ALA A 93 9.23 1.76 3.39
C ALA A 93 9.62 1.77 1.90
N LEU A 94 10.91 1.55 1.59
CA LEU A 94 11.46 1.39 0.24
C LEU A 94 11.92 -0.07 0.07
#